data_AF-A0A1G7H5D4-F1
#
_entry.id   AF-A0A1G7H5D4-F1
#
_cell.length_a   1.000
_cell.length_b   1.000
_cell.length_c   1.000
_cell.angle_alpha   90.00
_cell.angle_beta   90.00
_cell.angle_gamma   90.00
#
_symmetry.space_group_name_H-M   'P 1'
#
loop_
_entity.id
_entity.type
_entity.pdbx_description
1 polymer ?
#
loop_
_entity_poly.entity_id
_entity_poly.type
_entity_poly.pdbx_seq_one_letter_code
_entity_poly.pdbx_strand_id
1 'polypeptide(L)'
;EMEIDIPRDRQGEFEPKIVPKYKRDISGIEERVIALYARGMSTRDIHDQIKDLYGIELSVEMVSKITERIVAEIKEWQSRPLEKIYTFIFMDAIHYKVRTDGHIINRAAYVVLGVTI
;
A
#
# COMPACT_ATOMS: atom_id res chain seq x y z
N GLU A 1 -17.41 -15.99 -1.02
CA GLU A 1 -17.95 -15.16 -2.11
C GLU A 1 -19.48 -15.13 -2.04
N MET A 2 -20.11 -14.06 -2.51
CA MET A 2 -21.56 -13.93 -2.57
C MET A 2 -21.93 -13.41 -3.96
N GLU A 3 -22.70 -14.19 -4.72
CA GLU A 3 -23.23 -13.76 -6.01
C GLU A 3 -24.38 -12.78 -5.80
N ILE A 4 -24.36 -11.67 -6.53
CA ILE A 4 -25.40 -10.65 -6.50
C ILE A 4 -25.79 -10.29 -7.92
N ASP A 5 -27.10 -10.25 -8.18
CA ASP A 5 -27.64 -9.74 -9.43
C ASP A 5 -27.77 -8.22 -9.33
N ILE A 6 -26.94 -7.50 -10.07
CA ILE A 6 -26.97 -6.04 -10.13
C ILE A 6 -27.93 -5.62 -11.25
N PRO A 7 -29.07 -4.96 -10.93
CA PRO A 7 -29.98 -4.48 -11.96
C PRO A 7 -29.31 -3.41 -12.81
N ARG A 8 -29.53 -3.49 -14.14
CA ARG A 8 -28.96 -2.56 -15.12
C ARG A 8 -30.08 -1.87 -15.89
N ASP A 9 -29.94 -0.57 -16.09
CA ASP A 9 -30.87 0.20 -16.91
C ASP A 9 -30.65 -0.09 -18.41
N ARG A 10 -31.65 0.19 -19.23
CA ARG A 10 -31.62 -0.11 -20.67
C ARG A 10 -30.53 0.67 -21.41
N GLN A 11 -30.22 1.88 -20.97
CA GLN A 11 -29.22 2.75 -21.62
C GLN A 11 -27.82 2.60 -21.01
N GLY A 12 -27.69 1.93 -19.84
CA GLY A 12 -26.43 1.72 -19.15
C GLY A 12 -25.92 2.94 -18.36
N GLU A 13 -26.75 3.98 -18.23
CA GLU A 13 -26.42 5.26 -17.59
C GLU A 13 -26.47 5.18 -16.06
N PHE A 14 -27.18 4.21 -15.49
CA PHE A 14 -27.31 4.11 -14.04
C PHE A 14 -25.96 3.74 -13.39
N GLU A 15 -25.52 4.55 -12.42
CA GLU A 15 -24.35 4.25 -11.58
C GLU A 15 -24.81 3.77 -10.20
N PRO A 16 -24.61 2.48 -9.85
CA PRO A 16 -24.99 1.98 -8.55
C PRO A 16 -24.13 2.64 -7.46
N LYS A 17 -24.80 3.18 -6.44
CA LYS A 17 -24.12 3.90 -5.34
C LYS A 17 -23.49 2.99 -4.29
N ILE A 18 -24.09 1.81 -4.05
CA ILE A 18 -23.66 0.89 -2.98
C ILE A 18 -22.48 0.01 -3.45
N VAL A 19 -22.60 -0.58 -4.64
CA VAL A 19 -21.53 -1.36 -5.28
C VAL A 19 -21.18 -0.69 -6.61
N PRO A 20 -20.15 0.16 -6.65
CA PRO A 20 -19.73 0.84 -7.88
C PRO A 20 -19.48 -0.15 -9.03
N LYS A 21 -19.69 0.31 -10.27
CA LYS A 21 -19.40 -0.50 -11.46
C LYS A 21 -17.96 -1.02 -11.40
N TYR A 22 -17.78 -2.31 -11.70
CA TYR A 22 -16.51 -3.03 -11.68
C TYR A 22 -15.81 -3.15 -10.32
N LYS A 23 -16.39 -2.62 -9.23
CA LYS A 23 -15.86 -2.81 -7.88
C LYS A 23 -16.38 -4.12 -7.30
N ARG A 24 -15.48 -5.10 -7.17
CA ARG A 24 -15.78 -6.44 -6.64
C ARG A 24 -15.40 -6.62 -5.17
N ASP A 25 -14.64 -5.68 -4.61
CA ASP A 25 -14.20 -5.71 -3.22
C ASP A 25 -14.79 -4.52 -2.44
N ILE A 26 -15.47 -4.84 -1.34
CA ILE A 26 -16.12 -3.92 -0.40
C ILE A 26 -15.63 -4.12 1.05
N SER A 27 -14.60 -4.94 1.26
CA SER A 27 -14.27 -5.54 2.57
C SER A 27 -13.29 -4.74 3.44
N GLY A 28 -12.72 -3.65 2.93
CA GLY A 28 -11.65 -2.92 3.63
C GLY A 28 -10.35 -3.75 3.77
N ILE A 29 -10.20 -4.82 2.99
CA ILE A 29 -8.99 -5.66 2.98
C ILE A 29 -7.74 -4.87 2.58
N GLU A 30 -7.89 -3.83 1.75
CA GLU A 30 -6.77 -2.98 1.32
C GLU A 30 -5.99 -2.40 2.50
N GLU A 31 -6.68 -1.89 3.53
CA GLU A 31 -6.04 -1.34 4.74
C GLU A 31 -5.30 -2.43 5.53
N ARG A 32 -5.87 -3.64 5.59
CA ARG A 32 -5.22 -4.78 6.24
C ARG A 32 -3.97 -5.22 5.47
N VAL A 33 -4.03 -5.24 4.14
CA VAL A 33 -2.87 -5.54 3.28
C VAL A 33 -1.74 -4.54 3.53
N ILE A 34 -2.05 -3.24 3.57
CA ILE A 34 -1.06 -2.19 3.88
C ILE A 34 -0.47 -2.40 5.28
N ALA A 35 -1.29 -2.69 6.28
CA ALA A 35 -0.84 -2.92 7.65
C ALA A 35 0.04 -4.18 7.80
N LEU A 36 -0.22 -5.24 7.02
CA LEU A 36 0.61 -6.45 7.01
C LEU A 36 1.94 -6.20 6.29
N TYR A 37 1.91 -5.45 5.18
CA TYR A 37 3.12 -5.03 4.48
C TYR A 37 4.02 -4.14 5.36
N ALA A 38 3.43 -3.19 6.09
CA ALA A 38 4.14 -2.35 7.05
C ALA A 38 4.79 -3.13 8.20
N ARG A 39 4.27 -4.32 8.54
CA ARG A 39 4.88 -5.25 9.50
C ARG A 39 6.01 -6.11 8.91
N GLY A 40 6.33 -5.93 7.64
CA GLY A 40 7.43 -6.62 6.97
C GLY A 40 7.08 -7.99 6.40
N MET A 41 5.79 -8.32 6.27
CA MET A 41 5.38 -9.55 5.59
C MET A 41 5.64 -9.47 4.09
N SER A 42 6.08 -10.58 3.48
CA SER A 42 6.24 -10.62 2.03
C SER A 42 4.88 -10.62 1.34
N THR A 43 4.83 -10.22 0.07
CA THR A 43 3.57 -10.20 -0.69
C THR A 43 2.93 -11.59 -0.84
N ARG A 44 3.73 -12.67 -0.74
CA ARG A 44 3.22 -14.05 -0.70
C ARG A 44 2.65 -14.41 0.66
N ASP A 45 3.34 -14.05 1.74
CA ASP A 45 2.82 -14.29 3.09
C ASP A 45 1.49 -13.55 3.31
N ILE A 46 1.38 -12.33 2.77
CA ILE A 46 0.13 -11.56 2.81
C ILE A 46 -0.97 -12.27 2.03
N HIS A 47 -0.68 -12.81 0.85
CA HIS A 47 -1.64 -13.61 0.08
C HIS A 47 -2.18 -14.78 0.92
N ASP A 48 -1.27 -15.58 1.49
CA ASP A 48 -1.62 -16.76 2.29
C ASP A 48 -2.45 -16.36 3.52
N GLN A 49 -2.03 -15.32 4.24
CA GLN A 49 -2.76 -14.81 5.42
C GLN A 49 -4.16 -14.29 5.10
N ILE A 50 -4.34 -13.58 3.98
CA ILE A 50 -5.66 -13.09 3.58
C ILE A 50 -6.57 -14.26 3.19
N LYS A 51 -6.02 -15.27 2.49
CA LYS A 51 -6.76 -16.48 2.14
C LYS A 51 -7.19 -17.26 3.37
N ASP A 52 -6.30 -17.45 4.34
CA ASP A 52 -6.58 -18.22 5.55
C ASP A 52 -7.60 -17.52 6.47
N LEU A 53 -7.49 -16.21 6.65
CA LEU A 53 -8.34 -15.45 7.58
C LEU A 53 -9.71 -15.08 7.01
N TYR A 54 -9.78 -14.77 5.72
CA TYR A 54 -11.01 -14.25 5.10
C TYR A 54 -11.59 -15.16 4.02
N GLY A 55 -10.90 -16.25 3.64
CA GLY A 55 -11.33 -17.14 2.55
C GLY A 55 -11.34 -16.46 1.18
N ILE A 56 -10.63 -15.34 1.03
CA ILE A 56 -10.59 -14.53 -0.19
C ILE A 56 -9.28 -14.79 -0.92
N GLU A 57 -9.37 -15.16 -2.20
CA GLU A 57 -8.20 -15.30 -3.05
C GLU A 57 -7.80 -13.93 -3.62
N LEU A 58 -6.72 -13.38 -3.09
CA LEU A 58 -6.17 -12.10 -3.53
C LEU A 58 -4.79 -12.30 -4.16
N SER A 59 -4.63 -12.10 -5.46
CA SER A 59 -3.35 -12.41 -6.13
C SER A 59 -2.18 -11.56 -5.60
N VAL A 60 -0.96 -12.07 -5.73
CA VAL A 60 0.27 -11.35 -5.33
C VAL A 60 0.40 -10.02 -6.08
N GLU A 61 -0.03 -9.97 -7.33
CA GLU A 61 -0.08 -8.73 -8.13
C GLU A 61 -1.08 -7.72 -7.56
N MET A 62 -2.22 -8.19 -7.04
CA MET A 62 -3.20 -7.32 -6.38
C MET A 62 -2.64 -6.77 -5.07
N VAL A 63 -1.91 -7.57 -4.27
CA VAL A 63 -1.18 -7.08 -3.09
C VAL A 63 -0.25 -5.93 -3.48
N SER A 64 0.58 -6.14 -4.51
CA SER A 64 1.51 -5.12 -4.99
C SER A 64 0.79 -3.85 -5.43
N LYS A 65 -0.28 -3.97 -6.22
CA LYS A 65 -1.10 -2.82 -6.66
C LYS A 65 -1.71 -2.05 -5.49
N ILE A 66 -2.20 -2.74 -4.46
CA ILE A 66 -2.72 -2.10 -3.25
C ILE A 66 -1.61 -1.31 -2.56
N THR A 67 -0.42 -1.91 -2.40
CA THR A 67 0.73 -1.23 -1.79
C THR A 67 1.29 -0.09 -2.64
N GLU A 68 1.04 -0.04 -3.95
CA GLU A 68 1.43 1.08 -4.80
C GLU A 68 0.56 2.33 -4.56
N ARG A 69 -0.66 2.18 -4.01
CA ARG A 69 -1.57 3.33 -3.80
C ARG A 69 -1.01 4.31 -2.77
N ILE A 70 -0.26 3.84 -1.79
CA ILE A 70 0.37 4.70 -0.76
C ILE A 70 1.58 5.48 -1.30
N VAL A 71 2.05 5.21 -2.52
CA VAL A 71 3.20 5.93 -3.10
C VAL A 71 2.91 7.43 -3.25
N ALA A 72 1.66 7.80 -3.54
CA ALA A 72 1.26 9.21 -3.59
C ALA A 72 1.37 9.87 -2.20
N GLU A 73 0.86 9.21 -1.16
CA GLU A 73 0.92 9.69 0.22
C GLU A 73 2.37 9.79 0.72
N ILE A 74 3.24 8.85 0.35
CA ILE A 74 4.67 8.90 0.66
C ILE A 74 5.31 10.16 0.05
N LYS A 75 5.00 10.48 -1.21
CA LYS A 75 5.54 11.68 -1.87
C LYS A 75 5.05 12.96 -1.19
N GLU A 76 3.77 13.02 -0.85
CA GLU A 76 3.20 14.14 -0.13
C GLU A 76 3.89 14.31 1.23
N TRP A 77 4.04 13.23 1.99
CA TRP A 77 4.73 13.22 3.27
C TRP A 77 6.20 13.66 3.15
N GLN A 78 6.93 13.24 2.11
CA GLN A 78 8.30 13.69 1.84
C GLN A 78 8.39 15.18 1.52
N SER A 79 7.33 15.75 0.92
CA SER A 79 7.24 17.17 0.56
C SER A 79 6.67 18.06 1.67
N ARG A 80 6.32 17.51 2.82
CA ARG A 80 5.67 18.25 3.91
C ARG A 80 6.53 19.44 4.38
N PRO A 81 5.91 20.57 4.77
CA PRO A 81 6.64 21.68 5.35
C PRO A 81 7.33 21.25 6.66
N LEU A 82 8.57 21.66 6.83
CA LEU A 82 9.35 21.41 8.04
C LEU A 82 9.32 22.63 8.96
N GLU A 83 9.63 22.43 10.23
CA GLU A 83 9.78 23.52 11.18
C GLU A 83 11.04 24.34 10.89
N LYS A 84 11.04 25.60 11.33
CA LYS A 84 12.17 26.50 11.11
C LYS A 84 13.39 26.15 11.96
N ILE A 85 13.19 25.53 13.12
CA ILE A 85 14.23 25.27 14.12
C ILE A 85 14.07 23.85 14.65
N TYR A 86 15.16 23.08 14.62
CA TYR A 86 15.29 21.78 15.26
C TYR A 86 16.46 21.85 16.25
N THR A 87 16.27 21.43 17.50
CA THR A 87 17.31 21.49 18.53
C THR A 87 18.41 20.47 18.27
N PHE A 88 18.03 19.27 17.81
CA PHE A 88 18.96 18.22 17.41
C PHE A 88 18.52 17.60 16.10
N ILE A 89 19.48 17.20 15.28
CA ILE A 89 19.25 16.42 14.05
C ILE A 89 20.18 15.22 14.07
N PHE A 90 19.61 14.04 13.91
CA PHE A 90 20.31 12.78 13.74
C PHE A 90 20.22 12.34 12.29
N MET A 91 21.30 11.77 11.78
CA MET A 91 21.34 11.17 10.45
C MET A 91 21.93 9.77 10.58
N ASP A 92 21.21 8.78 10.05
CA ASP A 92 21.63 7.38 10.04
C ASP A 92 21.57 6.82 8.61
N ALA A 93 22.30 5.75 8.35
CA ALA A 93 22.40 5.10 7.06
C ALA A 93 22.25 3.58 7.19
N ILE A 94 21.19 3.03 6.58
CA ILE A 94 20.93 1.59 6.54
C ILE A 94 21.27 1.05 5.15
N HIS A 95 22.11 0.03 5.09
CA HIS A 95 22.57 -0.56 3.83
C HIS A 95 21.65 -1.69 3.37
N TYR A 96 21.09 -1.56 2.17
CA TYR A 96 20.24 -2.55 1.54
C TYR A 96 20.83 -3.05 0.22
N LYS A 97 20.71 -4.36 -0.02
CA LYS A 97 20.99 -4.96 -1.33
C LYS A 97 19.79 -4.73 -2.23
N VAL A 98 19.96 -3.91 -3.26
CA VAL A 98 18.92 -3.59 -4.23
C VAL A 98 19.33 -4.02 -5.62
N ARG A 99 18.36 -4.41 -6.45
CA ARG A 99 18.59 -4.72 -7.86
C ARG A 99 18.46 -3.43 -8.68
N THR A 100 19.50 -3.08 -9.43
CA THR A 100 19.50 -1.96 -10.38
C THR A 100 20.18 -2.42 -11.66
N ASP A 101 19.55 -2.20 -12.81
CA ASP A 101 20.08 -2.57 -14.14
C ASP A 101 20.58 -4.02 -14.20
N GLY A 102 19.81 -4.95 -13.62
CA GLY A 102 20.11 -6.38 -13.59
C GLY A 102 21.16 -6.82 -12.55
N HIS A 103 21.84 -5.89 -11.87
CA HIS A 103 22.88 -6.18 -10.90
C HIS A 103 22.40 -5.94 -9.46
N ILE A 104 22.87 -6.76 -8.52
CA ILE A 104 22.62 -6.55 -7.09
C ILE A 104 23.73 -5.66 -6.55
N ILE A 105 23.37 -4.44 -6.15
CA ILE A 105 24.28 -3.45 -5.60
C ILE A 105 23.87 -3.08 -4.17
N ASN A 106 24.86 -2.77 -3.33
CA ASN A 106 24.59 -2.27 -1.98
C ASN A 106 24.33 -0.77 -2.06
N ARG A 107 23.20 -0.30 -1.54
CA ARG A 107 22.85 1.12 -1.45
C ARG A 107 22.51 1.49 -0.01
N ALA A 108 22.94 2.68 0.40
CA ALA A 108 22.56 3.28 1.67
C ALA A 108 21.24 4.02 1.55
N ALA A 109 20.29 3.70 2.44
CA ALA A 109 19.11 4.50 2.71
C ALA A 109 19.40 5.42 3.90
N TYR A 110 19.37 6.73 3.67
CA TYR A 110 19.60 7.72 4.71
C TYR A 110 18.29 8.09 5.40
N VAL A 111 18.30 8.11 6.73
CA VAL A 111 17.17 8.53 7.56
C VAL A 111 17.60 9.76 8.36
N VAL A 112 16.79 10.82 8.30
CA VAL A 112 17.03 12.07 9.04
C VAL A 112 15.93 12.24 10.08
N LEU A 113 16.32 12.40 11.34
CA LEU A 113 15.41 12.59 12.47
C LEU A 113 15.71 13.92 13.15
N GLY A 114 14.76 14.85 13.09
CA GLY A 114 14.83 16.14 13.79
C GLY A 114 14.05 16.10 15.11
N VAL A 115 14.63 16.66 16.17
CA VAL A 115 14.01 16.83 17.50
C VAL A 115 13.67 18.30 17.69
N THR A 116 12.40 18.59 17.96
CA THR A 116 11.86 19.93 18.26
C THR A 116 11.79 20.16 19.78
N ILE A 117 11.49 21.39 20.20
CA ILE A 117 11.37 21.79 21.63
C ILE A 117 9.99 21.46 22.16
#